data_AF-A0A4Y2UG55-F1
#
_entry.id   AF-A0A4Y2UG55-F1
#
_cell.length_a   1.000
_cell.length_b   1.000
_cell.length_c   1.000
_cell.angle_alpha   90.00
_cell.angle_beta   90.00
_cell.angle_gamma   90.00
#
_symmetry.space_group_name_H-M   'P 1'
#
loop_
_entity.id
_entity.type
_entity.pdbx_description
1 polymer ?
#
loop_
_entity_poly.entity_id
_entity_poly.type
_entity_poly.pdbx_seq_one_letter_code
_entity_poly.pdbx_strand_id
1 'polypeptide(L)'
;MFVLSAFSEEEDLNLAELFLRWSPNFLIKPLDSTNYAAWYSDIKVLLLERDCWDIVAEKEAAPVVKEGDEIDTRKLKEFNLRFNRAYTTIYMNVRPQYRTIIEGITNGAEAWKKLKSHFHPDSTARVMALKHEFFSTVIEPDESIGLYASKLSRIIEQLREAGHPVEHLDQCFQLLRYLPTEYENIIQTVLDGKTRILNFQKSWRR
;
A
#
# COMPACT_ATOMS: atom_id res chain seq x y z
N MET A 1 -35.20 4.89 -7.54
CA MET A 1 -36.35 5.39 -8.31
C MET A 1 -36.99 6.49 -7.48
N PHE A 2 -37.44 7.58 -8.12
CA PHE A 2 -37.80 8.92 -7.59
C PHE A 2 -36.57 9.84 -7.41
N VAL A 3 -36.41 10.97 -8.12
CA VAL A 3 -37.34 11.80 -8.91
C VAL A 3 -36.61 12.28 -10.17
N LEU A 4 -37.08 11.89 -11.35
CA LEU A 4 -36.75 12.55 -12.61
C LEU A 4 -38.07 13.05 -13.21
N SER A 5 -38.36 14.33 -13.03
CA SER A 5 -39.30 15.02 -13.90
C SER A 5 -39.02 16.52 -13.89
N ALA A 6 -38.60 17.00 -15.06
CA ALA A 6 -38.57 18.38 -15.53
C ALA A 6 -37.40 19.28 -15.10
N PHE A 7 -36.22 19.09 -15.70
CA PHE A 7 -35.24 20.16 -15.92
C PHE A 7 -34.57 20.00 -17.30
N SER A 8 -34.01 21.09 -17.83
CA SER A 8 -33.47 21.20 -19.21
C SER A 8 -32.25 20.30 -19.44
N GLU A 9 -32.07 19.76 -20.66
CA GLU A 9 -30.97 18.85 -21.03
C GLU A 9 -29.56 19.40 -20.69
N GLU A 10 -29.37 20.72 -20.68
CA GLU A 10 -28.11 21.37 -20.29
C GLU A 10 -27.87 21.44 -18.77
N GLU A 11 -28.93 21.59 -17.95
CA GLU A 11 -28.81 21.58 -16.49
C GLU A 11 -28.55 20.17 -15.96
N ASP A 12 -29.14 19.15 -16.58
CA ASP A 12 -28.92 17.74 -16.24
C ASP A 12 -27.49 17.28 -16.55
N LEU A 13 -26.87 17.77 -17.64
CA LEU A 13 -25.45 17.51 -17.94
C LEU A 13 -24.53 18.15 -16.89
N ASN A 14 -24.81 19.38 -16.48
CA ASN A 14 -24.00 20.10 -15.49
C ASN A 14 -24.16 19.51 -14.08
N LEU A 15 -25.38 19.10 -13.71
CA LEU A 15 -25.63 18.36 -12.47
C LEU A 15 -25.02 16.96 -12.49
N ALA A 16 -25.03 16.26 -13.63
CA ALA A 16 -24.35 14.98 -13.78
C ALA A 16 -22.83 15.14 -13.66
N GLU A 17 -22.22 16.15 -14.27
CA GLU A 17 -20.80 16.45 -14.10
C GLU A 17 -20.46 16.85 -12.66
N LEU A 18 -21.27 17.67 -12.01
CA LEU A 18 -21.10 18.04 -10.61
C LEU A 18 -21.28 16.82 -9.69
N PHE A 19 -22.24 15.95 -9.96
CA PHE A 19 -22.47 14.72 -9.20
C PHE A 19 -21.32 13.71 -9.39
N LEU A 20 -20.79 13.57 -10.61
CA LEU A 20 -19.58 12.78 -10.89
C LEU A 20 -18.37 13.35 -10.16
N ARG A 21 -18.21 14.68 -10.15
CA ARG A 21 -17.13 15.39 -9.46
C ARG A 21 -17.24 15.30 -7.93
N TRP A 22 -18.45 15.20 -7.38
CA TRP A 22 -18.71 15.00 -5.94
C TRP A 22 -18.76 13.54 -5.53
N SER A 23 -18.76 12.59 -6.48
CA SER A 23 -18.66 11.17 -6.18
C SER A 23 -17.22 10.86 -5.73
N PRO A 24 -17.00 10.41 -4.48
CA PRO A 24 -15.65 10.15 -3.97
C PRO A 24 -14.92 9.04 -4.75
N ASN A 25 -15.62 8.26 -5.58
CA ASN A 25 -15.02 7.29 -6.50
C ASN A 25 -14.22 7.96 -7.64
N PHE A 26 -14.61 9.15 -8.11
CA PHE A 26 -14.08 9.69 -9.37
C PHE A 26 -12.67 10.29 -9.23
N LEU A 27 -12.28 10.64 -7.99
CA LEU A 27 -10.96 11.21 -7.69
C LEU A 27 -9.89 10.14 -7.43
N ILE A 28 -10.28 8.89 -7.18
CA ILE A 28 -9.32 7.83 -6.86
C ILE A 28 -8.78 7.25 -8.15
N LYS A 29 -7.45 7.30 -8.31
CA LYS A 29 -6.78 6.68 -9.46
C LYS A 29 -6.96 5.16 -9.38
N PRO A 30 -7.56 4.50 -10.39
CA PRO A 30 -7.76 3.05 -10.36
C PRO A 30 -6.43 2.29 -10.22
N LEU A 31 -6.47 1.13 -9.56
CA LEU A 31 -5.29 0.32 -9.30
C LEU A 31 -4.54 -0.03 -10.58
N ASP A 32 -3.24 0.24 -10.58
CA ASP A 32 -2.27 -0.14 -11.59
C ASP A 32 -0.98 -0.71 -10.98
N SER A 33 0.00 -1.06 -11.81
CA SER A 33 1.28 -1.64 -11.36
C SER A 33 2.16 -0.70 -10.53
N THR A 34 1.83 0.58 -10.45
CA THR A 34 2.70 1.63 -9.87
C THR A 34 2.11 2.34 -8.66
N ASN A 35 0.79 2.24 -8.43
CA ASN A 35 0.10 3.08 -7.44
C ASN A 35 -0.50 2.30 -6.26
N TYR A 36 -0.13 1.03 -6.03
CA TYR A 36 -0.77 0.19 -5.01
C TYR A 36 -0.84 0.83 -3.61
N ALA A 37 0.25 1.45 -3.13
CA ALA A 37 0.27 2.05 -1.79
C ALA A 37 -0.73 3.21 -1.62
N ALA A 38 -0.82 4.09 -2.63
CA ALA A 38 -1.79 5.17 -2.67
C ALA A 38 -3.22 4.61 -2.80
N TRP A 39 -3.43 3.70 -3.76
CA TRP A 39 -4.71 3.04 -3.98
C TRP A 39 -5.23 2.33 -2.72
N TYR A 40 -4.38 1.61 -2.02
CA TYR A 40 -4.74 0.92 -0.77
C TYR A 40 -5.27 1.92 0.26
N SER A 41 -4.58 3.05 0.43
CA SER A 41 -4.95 4.08 1.39
C SER A 41 -6.28 4.74 1.02
N ASP A 42 -6.42 5.13 -0.25
CA ASP A 42 -7.62 5.81 -0.76
C ASP A 42 -8.86 4.90 -0.71
N ILE A 43 -8.73 3.65 -1.15
CA ILE A 43 -9.85 2.70 -1.12
C ILE A 43 -10.20 2.28 0.31
N LYS A 44 -9.23 2.19 1.21
CA LYS A 44 -9.52 1.97 2.63
C LYS A 44 -10.37 3.11 3.20
N VAL A 45 -10.00 4.37 2.93
CA VAL A 45 -10.78 5.54 3.38
C VAL A 45 -12.19 5.51 2.77
N LEU A 46 -12.30 5.18 1.49
CA LEU A 46 -13.58 5.06 0.82
C LEU A 46 -14.46 3.94 1.40
N LEU A 47 -13.88 2.80 1.76
CA LEU A 47 -14.60 1.71 2.42
C LEU A 47 -15.03 2.10 3.85
N LEU A 48 -14.25 2.92 4.55
CA LEU A 48 -14.64 3.48 5.86
C LEU A 48 -15.82 4.45 5.73
N GLU A 49 -15.79 5.36 4.74
CA GLU A 49 -16.92 6.27 4.44
C GLU A 49 -18.22 5.51 4.15
N ARG A 50 -18.11 4.31 3.57
CA ARG A 50 -19.25 3.46 3.19
C ARG A 50 -19.67 2.46 4.26
N ASP A 51 -19.01 2.47 5.42
CA ASP A 51 -19.20 1.50 6.50
C ASP A 51 -18.95 0.04 6.06
N CYS A 52 -18.09 -0.16 5.07
CA CYS A 52 -17.77 -1.47 4.49
C CYS A 52 -16.44 -2.04 4.98
N TRP A 53 -15.58 -1.22 5.61
CA TRP A 53 -14.22 -1.63 5.93
C TRP A 53 -14.15 -2.82 6.88
N ASP A 54 -15.00 -2.88 7.89
CA ASP A 54 -14.96 -3.97 8.88
C ASP A 54 -15.38 -5.32 8.28
N ILE A 55 -16.20 -5.32 7.22
CA ILE A 55 -16.48 -6.52 6.42
C ILE A 55 -15.23 -6.95 5.64
N VAL A 56 -14.56 -6.01 4.97
CA VAL A 56 -13.33 -6.30 4.19
C VAL A 56 -12.18 -6.74 5.08
N ALA A 57 -12.09 -6.19 6.29
CA ALA A 57 -11.11 -6.54 7.32
C ALA A 57 -11.52 -7.79 8.12
N GLU A 58 -12.62 -8.45 7.77
CA GLU A 58 -13.13 -9.67 8.43
C GLU A 58 -13.36 -9.49 9.95
N LYS A 59 -13.67 -8.26 10.38
CA LYS A 59 -14.02 -7.93 11.77
C LYS A 59 -15.50 -8.03 12.06
N GLU A 60 -16.32 -7.92 11.00
CA GLU A 60 -17.76 -8.08 11.06
C GLU A 60 -18.18 -9.37 10.35
N ALA A 61 -18.93 -10.23 11.04
CA ALA A 61 -19.48 -11.46 10.48
C ALA A 61 -20.97 -11.29 10.12
N ALA A 62 -21.44 -12.10 9.18
CA ALA A 62 -22.85 -12.11 8.80
C ALA A 62 -23.75 -12.41 10.01
N PRO A 63 -24.85 -11.66 10.22
CA PRO A 63 -25.80 -11.92 11.29
C PRO A 63 -26.43 -13.32 11.17
N VAL A 64 -26.61 -13.99 12.30
CA VAL A 64 -27.37 -15.26 12.37
C VAL A 64 -28.85 -14.93 12.48
N VAL A 65 -29.66 -15.40 11.53
CA VAL A 65 -31.11 -15.17 11.54
C VAL A 65 -31.81 -16.31 12.24
N LYS A 66 -32.55 -15.99 13.30
CA LYS A 66 -33.50 -16.92 13.93
C LYS A 66 -34.84 -16.87 13.18
N GLU A 67 -35.50 -18.02 13.10
CA GLU A 67 -36.78 -18.14 12.40
C GLU A 67 -37.84 -17.23 13.04
N GLY A 68 -38.45 -16.35 12.25
CA GLY A 68 -39.44 -15.38 12.71
C GLY A 68 -38.89 -14.08 13.33
N ASP A 69 -37.57 -13.88 13.40
CA ASP A 69 -36.99 -12.65 13.94
C ASP A 69 -36.83 -11.56 12.85
N GLU A 70 -37.72 -10.57 12.88
CA GLU A 70 -37.70 -9.43 11.96
C GLU A 70 -36.45 -8.55 12.14
N ILE A 71 -35.91 -8.45 13.37
CA ILE A 71 -34.73 -7.64 13.68
C ILE A 71 -33.49 -8.27 13.04
N ASP A 72 -33.32 -9.59 13.20
CA ASP A 72 -32.18 -10.30 12.60
C ASP A 72 -32.27 -10.30 11.06
N THR A 73 -33.48 -10.43 10.51
CA THR A 73 -33.73 -10.34 9.07
C THR A 73 -33.32 -8.96 8.52
N ARG A 74 -33.65 -7.88 9.25
CA ARG A 74 -33.26 -6.51 8.87
C ARG A 74 -31.74 -6.34 8.91
N LYS A 75 -31.08 -6.79 9.98
CA LYS A 75 -29.60 -6.74 10.10
C LYS A 75 -28.92 -7.49 8.96
N LEU A 76 -29.43 -8.67 8.58
CA LEU A 76 -28.87 -9.44 7.47
C LEU A 76 -29.00 -8.68 6.13
N LYS A 77 -30.13 -8.00 5.89
CA LYS A 77 -30.29 -7.17 4.68
C LYS A 77 -29.30 -6.00 4.66
N GLU A 78 -29.13 -5.31 5.79
CA GLU A 78 -28.18 -4.20 5.94
C GLU A 78 -26.73 -4.68 5.74
N PHE A 79 -26.37 -5.84 6.31
CA PHE A 79 -25.08 -6.51 6.10
C PHE A 79 -24.86 -6.84 4.61
N ASN A 80 -25.82 -7.50 3.96
CA ASN A 80 -25.70 -7.89 2.55
C ASN A 80 -25.55 -6.68 1.61
N LEU A 81 -26.19 -5.56 1.93
CA LEU A 81 -26.01 -4.32 1.19
C LEU A 81 -24.56 -3.82 1.29
N ARG A 82 -24.00 -3.77 2.50
CA ARG A 82 -22.60 -3.37 2.74
C ARG A 82 -21.61 -4.37 2.14
N PHE A 83 -21.90 -5.67 2.23
CA PHE A 83 -21.11 -6.75 1.63
C PHE A 83 -20.97 -6.58 0.11
N ASN A 84 -22.10 -6.39 -0.59
CA ASN A 84 -22.09 -6.15 -2.04
C ASN A 84 -21.41 -4.82 -2.37
N ARG A 85 -21.68 -3.76 -1.61
CA ARG A 85 -21.08 -2.43 -1.79
C ARG A 85 -19.56 -2.47 -1.62
N ALA A 86 -19.04 -3.28 -0.69
CA ALA A 86 -17.62 -3.48 -0.48
C ALA A 86 -16.94 -4.03 -1.74
N TYR A 87 -17.46 -5.14 -2.26
CA TYR A 87 -16.95 -5.76 -3.49
C TYR A 87 -17.03 -4.81 -4.69
N THR A 88 -18.20 -4.20 -4.94
CA THR A 88 -18.38 -3.27 -6.07
C THR A 88 -17.42 -2.08 -5.98
N THR A 89 -17.20 -1.55 -4.77
CA THR A 89 -16.24 -0.44 -4.55
C THR A 89 -14.83 -0.85 -4.97
N ILE A 90 -14.37 -2.03 -4.54
CA ILE A 90 -13.04 -2.54 -4.91
C ILE A 90 -12.96 -2.76 -6.43
N TYR A 91 -13.91 -3.50 -7.01
CA TYR A 91 -13.91 -3.85 -8.43
C TYR A 91 -13.89 -2.62 -9.36
N MET A 92 -14.71 -1.60 -9.06
CA MET A 92 -14.80 -0.39 -9.89
C MET A 92 -13.51 0.44 -9.84
N ASN A 93 -12.76 0.34 -8.75
CA ASN A 93 -11.50 1.05 -8.56
C ASN A 93 -10.26 0.25 -8.99
N VAL A 94 -10.43 -0.84 -9.74
CA VAL A 94 -9.33 -1.60 -10.35
C VAL A 94 -9.35 -1.39 -11.87
N ARG A 95 -8.20 -1.14 -12.49
CA ARG A 95 -8.13 -1.03 -13.96
C ARG A 95 -8.58 -2.35 -14.63
N PRO A 96 -9.26 -2.30 -15.78
CA PRO A 96 -9.78 -3.48 -16.46
C PRO A 96 -8.77 -4.63 -16.61
N GLN A 97 -7.52 -4.33 -16.99
CA GLN A 97 -6.45 -5.31 -17.18
C GLN A 97 -6.09 -6.13 -15.92
N TYR A 98 -6.41 -5.62 -14.74
CA TYR A 98 -6.13 -6.27 -13.45
C TYR A 98 -7.37 -6.86 -12.79
N ARG A 99 -8.56 -6.68 -13.37
CA ARG A 99 -9.80 -7.28 -12.84
C ARG A 99 -9.83 -8.80 -12.97
N THR A 100 -9.08 -9.35 -13.93
CA THR A 100 -8.84 -10.79 -14.09
C THR A 100 -8.26 -11.44 -12.83
N ILE A 101 -7.52 -10.68 -12.01
CA ILE A 101 -6.97 -11.18 -10.73
C ILE A 101 -8.09 -11.58 -9.77
N ILE A 102 -9.21 -10.85 -9.77
CA ILE A 102 -10.37 -11.07 -8.89
C ILE A 102 -11.57 -11.64 -9.65
N GLU A 103 -11.34 -12.22 -10.83
CA GLU A 103 -12.39 -12.87 -11.61
C GLU A 103 -13.01 -14.04 -10.84
N GLY A 104 -14.34 -14.16 -10.92
CA GLY A 104 -15.12 -15.17 -10.20
C GLY A 104 -15.27 -14.93 -8.70
N ILE A 105 -14.63 -13.90 -8.13
CA ILE A 105 -14.80 -13.52 -6.72
C ILE A 105 -15.94 -12.52 -6.61
N THR A 106 -16.83 -12.71 -5.64
CA THR A 106 -17.91 -11.77 -5.28
C THR A 106 -17.78 -11.24 -3.85
N ASN A 107 -16.86 -11.82 -3.07
CA ASN A 107 -16.56 -11.41 -1.70
C ASN A 107 -15.52 -10.27 -1.70
N GLY A 108 -15.87 -9.13 -1.11
CA GLY A 108 -14.97 -7.97 -1.01
C GLY A 108 -13.68 -8.25 -0.23
N ALA A 109 -13.74 -9.04 0.85
CA ALA A 109 -12.57 -9.39 1.65
C ALA A 109 -11.58 -10.27 0.87
N GLU A 110 -12.09 -11.28 0.16
CA GLU A 110 -11.27 -12.15 -0.68
C GLU A 110 -10.64 -11.38 -1.85
N ALA A 111 -11.43 -10.52 -2.51
CA ALA A 111 -10.93 -9.67 -3.59
C ALA A 111 -9.80 -8.74 -3.09
N TRP A 112 -10.00 -8.10 -1.94
CA TRP A 112 -8.99 -7.26 -1.29
C TRP A 112 -7.70 -8.03 -0.99
N LYS A 113 -7.81 -9.22 -0.39
CA LYS A 113 -6.66 -10.08 -0.07
C LYS A 113 -5.91 -10.53 -1.31
N LYS A 114 -6.61 -10.90 -2.39
CA LYS A 114 -6.00 -11.35 -3.63
C LYS A 114 -5.27 -10.21 -4.36
N LEU A 115 -5.87 -9.02 -4.40
CA LEU A 115 -5.20 -7.82 -4.92
C LEU A 115 -3.98 -7.44 -4.08
N LYS A 116 -4.11 -7.46 -2.74
CA LYS A 116 -2.96 -7.26 -1.84
C LYS A 116 -1.85 -8.24 -2.18
N SER A 117 -2.14 -9.54 -2.19
CA SER A 117 -1.15 -10.57 -2.50
C SER A 117 -0.52 -10.43 -3.87
N HIS A 118 -1.21 -9.85 -4.86
CA HIS A 118 -0.67 -9.69 -6.21
C HIS A 118 0.23 -8.45 -6.36
N PHE A 119 -0.20 -7.30 -5.85
CA PHE A 119 0.49 -6.01 -6.04
C PHE A 119 1.44 -5.65 -4.90
N HIS A 120 1.16 -6.19 -3.72
CA HIS A 120 2.02 -6.13 -2.56
C HIS A 120 2.09 -7.53 -1.97
N PRO A 121 2.66 -8.49 -2.72
CA PRO A 121 2.90 -9.80 -2.15
C PRO A 121 3.68 -9.55 -0.85
N ASP A 122 3.14 -10.00 0.29
CA ASP A 122 3.79 -10.08 1.62
C ASP A 122 4.94 -11.10 1.53
N SER A 123 5.73 -10.99 0.47
CA SER A 123 6.56 -12.02 -0.07
C SER A 123 7.80 -12.02 0.78
N THR A 124 7.79 -12.91 1.76
CA THR A 124 8.99 -13.41 2.42
C THR A 124 10.13 -13.58 1.40
N ALA A 125 9.84 -14.01 0.15
CA ALA A 125 10.82 -14.08 -0.92
C ALA A 125 11.35 -12.70 -1.40
N ARG A 126 10.52 -11.67 -1.53
CA ARG A 126 10.92 -10.28 -1.86
C ARG A 126 11.69 -9.66 -0.70
N VAL A 127 11.22 -9.86 0.54
CA VAL A 127 11.91 -9.42 1.74
C VAL A 127 13.26 -10.13 1.88
N MET A 128 13.32 -11.44 1.62
CA MET A 128 14.56 -12.23 1.61
C MET A 128 15.47 -11.78 0.47
N ALA A 129 14.96 -11.50 -0.73
CA ALA A 129 15.74 -10.99 -1.84
C ALA A 129 16.32 -9.60 -1.53
N LEU A 130 15.53 -8.70 -0.96
CA LEU A 130 15.98 -7.38 -0.53
C LEU A 130 16.99 -7.46 0.62
N LYS A 131 16.79 -8.36 1.59
CA LYS A 131 17.78 -8.62 2.65
C LYS A 131 19.07 -9.20 2.07
N HIS A 132 18.97 -10.14 1.15
CA HIS A 132 20.11 -10.71 0.46
C HIS A 132 20.87 -9.62 -0.30
N GLU A 133 20.17 -8.84 -1.13
CA GLU A 133 20.70 -7.69 -1.86
C GLU A 133 21.38 -6.70 -0.91
N PHE A 134 20.74 -6.35 0.21
CA PHE A 134 21.31 -5.47 1.23
C PHE A 134 22.66 -5.97 1.73
N PHE A 135 22.75 -7.23 2.17
CA PHE A 135 23.99 -7.80 2.72
C PHE A 135 25.05 -8.14 1.66
N SER A 136 24.63 -8.36 0.41
CA SER A 136 25.53 -8.67 -0.71
C SER A 136 25.98 -7.45 -1.50
N THR A 137 25.43 -6.26 -1.24
CA THR A 137 25.83 -5.03 -1.94
C THR A 137 27.25 -4.66 -1.55
N VAL A 138 28.15 -4.67 -2.52
CA VAL A 138 29.55 -4.25 -2.43
C VAL A 138 29.79 -2.99 -3.26
N ILE A 139 30.93 -2.33 -3.05
CA ILE A 139 31.38 -1.24 -3.91
C ILE A 139 32.04 -1.84 -5.14
N GLU A 140 31.54 -1.51 -6.34
CA GLU A 140 32.16 -1.91 -7.60
C GLU A 140 33.45 -1.09 -7.86
N PRO A 141 34.44 -1.61 -8.64
CA PRO A 141 35.74 -0.97 -8.83
C PRO A 141 35.70 0.49 -9.33
N ASP A 142 34.68 0.84 -10.11
CA ASP A 142 34.47 2.18 -10.69
C ASP A 142 33.31 2.94 -10.03
N GLU A 143 32.77 2.44 -8.92
CA GLU A 143 31.62 3.03 -8.24
C GLU A 143 32.02 4.04 -7.16
N SER A 144 31.37 5.21 -7.18
CA SER A 144 31.53 6.19 -6.09
C SER A 144 30.78 5.74 -4.82
N ILE A 145 31.31 6.11 -3.66
CA ILE A 145 30.69 5.82 -2.36
C ILE A 145 29.29 6.45 -2.25
N GLY A 146 29.07 7.59 -2.89
CA GLY A 146 27.73 8.22 -2.96
C GLY A 146 26.72 7.36 -3.70
N LEU A 147 27.12 6.68 -4.78
CA LEU A 147 26.26 5.76 -5.52
C LEU A 147 25.97 4.49 -4.71
N TYR A 148 27.01 3.95 -4.04
CA TYR A 148 26.87 2.83 -3.10
C TYR A 148 25.88 3.15 -1.96
N ALA A 149 26.05 4.28 -1.28
CA ALA A 149 25.15 4.72 -0.21
C ALA A 149 23.72 4.95 -0.71
N SER A 150 23.56 5.40 -1.97
CA SER A 150 22.25 5.58 -2.61
C SER A 150 21.58 4.23 -2.90
N LYS A 151 22.32 3.22 -3.36
CA LYS A 151 21.81 1.85 -3.54
C LYS A 151 21.32 1.27 -2.21
N LEU A 152 22.12 1.38 -1.15
CA LEU A 152 21.72 0.92 0.19
C LEU A 152 20.49 1.65 0.71
N SER A 153 20.45 2.98 0.57
CA SER A 153 19.29 3.79 1.00
C SER A 153 18.01 3.37 0.28
N ARG A 154 18.09 3.06 -1.02
CA ARG A 154 16.95 2.54 -1.80
C ARG A 154 16.46 1.20 -1.25
N ILE A 155 17.37 0.27 -0.93
CA ILE A 155 17.00 -1.06 -0.41
C ILE A 155 16.40 -0.95 1.00
N ILE A 156 16.97 -0.10 1.87
CA ILE A 156 16.44 0.19 3.22
C ILE A 156 15.02 0.75 3.13
N GLU A 157 14.78 1.66 2.18
CA GLU A 157 13.45 2.22 1.96
C GLU A 157 12.44 1.15 1.49
N GLN A 158 12.83 0.31 0.54
CA GLN A 158 11.98 -0.78 0.05
C GLN A 158 11.67 -1.82 1.15
N LEU A 159 12.63 -2.10 2.04
CA LEU A 159 12.44 -2.95 3.21
C LEU A 159 11.50 -2.31 4.24
N ARG A 160 11.61 -0.99 4.45
CA ARG A 160 10.69 -0.21 5.30
C ARG A 160 9.26 -0.22 4.75
N GLU A 161 9.10 0.02 3.45
CA GLU A 161 7.80 -0.03 2.76
C GLU A 161 7.16 -1.43 2.82
N ALA A 162 7.98 -2.49 2.83
CA ALA A 162 7.54 -3.86 3.01
C ALA A 162 7.26 -4.25 4.48
N GLY A 163 7.34 -3.31 5.42
CA GLY A 163 7.09 -3.56 6.85
C GLY A 163 8.24 -4.24 7.61
N HIS A 164 9.43 -4.30 7.02
CA HIS A 164 10.62 -4.94 7.60
C HIS A 164 11.80 -3.96 7.67
N PRO A 165 11.74 -2.90 8.50
CA PRO A 165 12.82 -1.94 8.61
C PRO A 165 14.12 -2.61 9.09
N VAL A 166 15.25 -2.19 8.51
CA VAL A 166 16.60 -2.63 8.91
C VAL A 166 17.02 -1.86 10.17
N GLU A 167 17.61 -2.55 11.16
CA GLU A 167 18.08 -1.88 12.38
C GLU A 167 19.23 -0.90 12.08
N HIS A 168 19.31 0.20 12.84
CA HIS A 168 20.32 1.24 12.61
C HIS A 168 21.76 0.70 12.68
N LEU A 169 22.02 -0.27 13.57
CA LEU A 169 23.32 -0.90 13.69
C LEU A 169 23.67 -1.72 12.44
N ASP A 170 22.73 -2.47 11.88
CA ASP A 170 22.91 -3.23 10.64
C ASP A 170 23.14 -2.32 9.44
N GLN A 171 22.45 -1.18 9.38
CA GLN A 171 22.68 -0.14 8.37
C GLN A 171 24.10 0.40 8.43
N CYS A 172 24.57 0.73 9.63
CA CYS A 172 25.93 1.21 9.86
C CYS A 172 26.97 0.14 9.53
N PHE A 173 26.73 -1.10 9.97
CA PHE A 173 27.61 -2.23 9.70
C PHE A 173 27.78 -2.44 8.19
N GLN A 174 26.67 -2.50 7.44
CA GLN A 174 26.75 -2.71 5.99
C GLN A 174 27.47 -1.56 5.28
N LEU A 175 27.18 -0.31 5.67
CA LEU A 175 27.86 0.87 5.11
C LEU A 175 29.37 0.84 5.33
N LEU A 176 29.82 0.37 6.50
CA LEU A 176 31.23 0.35 6.87
C LEU A 176 31.99 -0.85 6.30
N ARG A 177 31.33 -1.99 6.10
CA ARG A 177 31.95 -3.26 5.75
C ARG A 177 32.72 -3.26 4.42
N TYR A 178 32.28 -2.47 3.45
CA TYR A 178 32.84 -2.47 2.10
C TYR A 178 33.43 -1.12 1.69
N LEU A 179 33.63 -0.20 2.64
CA LEU A 179 34.39 1.01 2.38
C LEU A 179 35.84 0.66 1.99
N PRO A 180 36.44 1.35 1.00
CA PRO A 180 37.83 1.13 0.64
C PRO A 180 38.77 1.39 1.81
N THR A 181 39.94 0.76 1.81
CA THR A 181 41.00 0.94 2.81
C THR A 181 41.46 2.40 2.96
N GLU A 182 41.23 3.27 1.98
CA GLU A 182 41.50 4.71 2.13
C GLU A 182 40.66 5.37 3.24
N TYR A 183 39.55 4.74 3.66
CA TYR A 183 38.62 5.25 4.68
C TYR A 183 38.80 4.55 6.04
N GLU A 184 39.80 3.68 6.21
CA GLU A 184 40.06 2.90 7.44
C GLU A 184 40.12 3.78 8.69
N ASN A 185 40.76 4.96 8.61
CA ASN A 185 40.85 5.92 9.71
C ASN A 185 39.47 6.43 10.16
N ILE A 186 38.54 6.60 9.22
CA ILE A 186 37.18 7.03 9.51
C ILE A 186 36.39 5.87 10.12
N ILE A 187 36.58 4.65 9.61
CA ILE A 187 35.97 3.43 10.16
C ILE A 187 36.37 3.23 11.62
N GLN A 188 37.67 3.30 11.94
CA GLN A 188 38.19 3.19 13.31
C GLN A 188 37.61 4.27 14.23
N THR A 189 37.50 5.51 13.76
CA THR A 189 36.93 6.62 14.54
C THR A 189 35.42 6.44 14.83
N VAL A 190 34.69 5.76 13.94
CA VAL A 190 33.27 5.43 14.12
C VAL A 190 33.10 4.24 15.06
N LEU A 191 33.95 3.21 14.95
CA LEU A 191 33.93 2.01 15.80
C LEU A 191 34.36 2.29 17.24
N ASP A 192 35.29 3.22 17.46
CA ASP A 192 35.77 3.64 18.78
C ASP A 192 34.73 4.42 19.61
N GLY A 193 33.51 4.62 19.10
CA GLY A 193 32.40 5.25 19.82
C GLY A 193 32.56 6.74 20.12
N LYS A 194 33.64 7.38 19.61
CA LYS A 194 33.91 8.81 19.82
C LYS A 194 33.04 9.74 18.97
N THR A 195 32.36 9.22 17.96
CA THR A 195 31.50 10.02 17.07
C THR A 195 30.07 9.54 17.14
N ARG A 196 29.16 10.38 17.67
CA ARG A 196 27.72 10.19 17.48
C ARG A 196 27.45 10.16 15.97
N ILE A 197 27.01 9.02 15.44
CA ILE A 197 26.77 8.71 14.01
C ILE A 197 25.68 9.60 13.37
N LEU A 198 25.13 10.56 14.12
CA LEU A 198 24.05 11.46 13.72
C LEU A 198 24.40 12.44 12.57
N ASN A 199 25.65 12.53 12.14
CA ASN A 199 26.07 13.46 11.07
C ASN A 199 26.67 12.80 9.82
N PHE A 200 26.74 11.46 9.75
CA PHE A 200 27.42 10.78 8.65
C PHE A 200 26.70 11.00 7.30
N GLN A 201 25.37 11.01 7.28
CA GLN A 201 24.58 11.23 6.07
C GLN A 201 24.71 12.64 5.45
N LYS A 202 25.12 13.65 6.24
CA LYS A 202 25.32 15.03 5.76
C LYS A 202 26.68 15.25 5.10
N SER A 203 27.67 14.41 5.41
CA SER A 203 29.05 14.60 4.94
C SER A 203 29.27 14.20 3.47
N TRP A 204 28.44 13.30 2.94
CA TRP A 204 28.58 12.73 1.58
C TRP A 204 27.81 13.50 0.49
N ARG A 205 27.15 14.62 0.83
CA ARG A 205 26.45 15.51 -0.13
C ARG A 205 27.31 16.70 -0.59
N ARG A 206 28.58 16.76 -0.19
CA ARG A 206 29.54 17.78 -0.65
C ARG A 206 30.53 17.20 -1.61
#